data_AF-W1J6I6-F1
#
_entry.id   AF-W1J6I6-F1
#
_cell.length_a   1.000
_cell.length_b   1.000
_cell.length_c   1.000
_cell.angle_alpha   90.00
_cell.angle_beta   90.00
_cell.angle_gamma   90.00
#
_symmetry.space_group_name_H-M   'P 1'
#
loop_
_entity.id
_entity.type
_entity.pdbx_description
1 polymer ?
#
loop_
_entity_poly.entity_id
_entity_poly.type
_entity_poly.pdbx_seq_one_letter_code
_entity_poly.pdbx_strand_id
1 'polypeptide(L)'
;MNLALFGKTASDWRKENPELKGNIRDYATLEQLVMLSNLESFNAELIGQGLSANDRFQKLNRVAVSQMKILIENKSIEKLKQLK
;
A
#
# COMPACT_ATOMS: atom_id res chain seq x y z
N MET A 1 -3.95 -7.69 0.63
CA MET A 1 -3.58 -6.34 0.15
C MET A 1 -2.55 -5.66 1.03
N ASN A 2 -2.69 -5.65 2.36
CA ASN A 2 -1.70 -5.04 3.27
C ASN A 2 -0.26 -5.50 3.02
N LEU A 3 -0.05 -6.79 2.73
CA LEU A 3 1.27 -7.35 2.41
C LEU A 3 1.88 -6.72 1.14
N ALA A 4 1.06 -6.39 0.13
CA ALA A 4 1.55 -5.81 -1.12
C ALA A 4 2.04 -4.37 -0.95
N LEU A 5 1.40 -3.58 -0.07
CA LEU A 5 1.74 -2.17 0.16
C LEU A 5 2.72 -1.97 1.32
N PHE A 6 2.50 -2.65 2.45
CA PHE A 6 3.26 -2.43 3.69
C PHE A 6 4.30 -3.53 3.97
N GLY A 7 4.33 -4.61 3.17
CA GLY A 7 5.22 -5.75 3.43
C GLY A 7 4.89 -6.54 4.69
N LYS A 8 3.73 -6.27 5.32
CA LYS A 8 3.32 -6.87 6.60
C LYS A 8 1.87 -7.34 6.55
N THR A 9 1.60 -8.45 7.23
CA THR A 9 0.23 -8.88 7.49
C THR A 9 -0.38 -8.07 8.65
N ALA A 10 -1.70 -8.15 8.81
CA ALA A 10 -2.36 -7.53 9.96
C ALA A 10 -1.88 -8.15 11.29
N SER A 11 -1.53 -9.44 11.30
CA SER A 11 -0.96 -10.10 12.47
C SER A 11 0.46 -9.60 12.79
N ASP A 12 1.30 -9.40 11.77
CA ASP A 12 2.67 -8.89 11.99
C ASP A 12 2.61 -7.49 12.59
N TRP A 13 1.75 -6.63 12.03
CA TRP A 13 1.57 -5.29 12.56
C TRP A 13 1.09 -5.28 14.02
N ARG A 14 0.14 -6.14 14.40
CA ARG A 14 -0.31 -6.25 15.80
C ARG A 14 0.79 -6.74 16.74
N LYS A 15 1.63 -7.67 16.30
CA LYS A 15 2.77 -8.15 17.09
C LYS A 15 3.81 -7.06 17.30
N GLU A 16 4.06 -6.25 16.27
CA GLU A 16 5.03 -5.14 16.33
C GLU A 16 4.49 -3.91 17.07
N ASN A 17 3.16 -3.74 17.15
CA ASN A 17 2.53 -2.56 17.72
C ASN A 17 1.47 -2.96 18.78
N PRO A 18 1.86 -3.66 19.86
CA PRO A 18 0.91 -4.19 20.85
C PRO A 18 0.16 -3.10 21.61
N GLU A 19 0.78 -1.93 21.77
CA GLU A 19 0.22 -0.77 22.50
C GLU A 19 -0.68 0.12 21.63
N LEU A 20 -0.65 -0.05 20.30
CA LEU A 20 -1.44 0.77 19.38
C LEU A 20 -2.83 0.15 19.19
N LYS A 21 -3.87 0.96 19.42
CA LYS A 21 -5.25 0.56 19.15
C LYS A 21 -5.52 0.56 17.63
N GLY A 22 -6.30 -0.40 17.14
CA GLY A 22 -6.71 -0.44 15.73
C GLY A 22 -5.86 -1.38 14.86
N ASN A 23 -5.64 -1.00 13.61
CA ASN A 23 -4.93 -1.76 12.59
C ASN A 23 -4.05 -0.84 11.73
N ILE A 24 -3.13 -1.40 10.93
CA ILE A 24 -2.19 -0.64 10.10
C ILE A 24 -2.82 0.44 9.21
N ARG A 25 -4.08 0.27 8.77
CA ARG A 25 -4.79 1.26 7.94
C ARG A 25 -5.17 2.51 8.72
N ASP A 26 -5.41 2.39 10.02
CA ASP A 26 -5.77 3.53 10.88
C ASP A 26 -4.58 4.50 11.05
N TYR A 27 -3.37 4.04 10.73
CA TYR A 27 -2.12 4.80 10.79
C TYR A 27 -1.54 5.07 9.40
N ALA A 28 -2.26 4.74 8.33
CA ALA A 28 -1.85 5.00 6.95
C ALA A 28 -2.17 6.45 6.55
N THR A 29 -1.35 7.03 5.68
CA THR A 29 -1.68 8.35 5.10
C THR A 29 -2.87 8.24 4.16
N LEU A 30 -3.55 9.36 3.87
CA LEU A 30 -4.66 9.38 2.91
C LEU A 30 -4.26 8.78 1.56
N GLU A 31 -3.07 9.11 1.07
CA GLU A 31 -2.58 8.58 -0.20
C GLU A 31 -2.36 7.06 -0.13
N GLN A 32 -1.87 6.55 1.01
CA GLN A 32 -1.75 5.11 1.23
C GLN A 32 -3.11 4.40 1.30
N LEU A 33 -4.12 5.03 1.87
CA LEU A 33 -5.49 4.51 1.86
C LEU A 33 -6.07 4.45 0.45
N VAL A 34 -5.85 5.50 -0.36
CA VAL A 34 -6.23 5.50 -1.79
C VAL A 34 -5.50 4.39 -2.55
N MET A 35 -4.19 4.22 -2.33
CA MET A 35 -3.42 3.12 -2.92
C MET A 35 -3.96 1.76 -2.52
N LEU A 36 -4.35 1.55 -1.25
CA LEU A 36 -4.98 0.30 -0.82
C LEU A 36 -6.29 0.03 -1.56
N SER A 37 -7.16 1.03 -1.69
CA SER A 37 -8.42 0.92 -2.43
C SER A 37 -8.18 0.56 -3.90
N ASN A 38 -7.15 1.15 -4.52
CA ASN A 38 -6.74 0.82 -5.88
C ASN A 38 -6.24 -0.62 -5.99
N LEU A 39 -5.41 -1.08 -5.06
CA LEU A 39 -4.90 -2.46 -5.04
C LEU A 39 -6.02 -3.49 -4.78
N GLU A 40 -7.00 -3.15 -3.95
CA GLU A 40 -8.18 -3.99 -3.71
C GLU A 40 -9.02 -4.15 -4.97
N SER A 41 -9.31 -3.04 -5.65
CA SER A 41 -10.06 -3.03 -6.92
C SER A 41 -9.32 -3.81 -8.01
N PHE A 42 -8.01 -3.57 -8.16
CA PHE A 42 -7.20 -4.28 -9.14
C PHE A 42 -7.08 -5.77 -8.83
N ASN A 43 -6.93 -6.16 -7.56
CA ASN A 43 -6.93 -7.57 -7.19
C ASN A 43 -8.26 -8.26 -7.52
N ALA A 44 -9.40 -7.59 -7.36
CA ALA A 44 -10.70 -8.13 -7.75
C ALA A 44 -10.78 -8.40 -9.26
N GLU A 45 -10.27 -7.48 -10.07
CA GLU A 45 -10.18 -7.66 -11.52
C GLU A 45 -9.29 -8.86 -11.89
N LEU A 46 -8.11 -8.96 -11.27
CA LEU A 46 -7.18 -10.08 -11.52
C LEU A 46 -7.74 -11.44 -11.05
N ILE A 47 -8.60 -11.45 -10.02
CA ILE A 47 -9.38 -12.64 -9.65
C ILE A 47 -10.34 -13.01 -10.78
N GLY A 48 -11.08 -12.02 -11.32
CA GLY A 48 -11.99 -12.23 -12.45
C GLY A 48 -11.30 -12.74 -13.71
N GLN A 49 -10.03 -12.38 -13.93
CA GLN A 49 -9.18 -12.89 -15.01
C GLN A 49 -8.63 -14.31 -14.74
N GLY A 50 -8.89 -14.91 -13.58
CA GLY A 50 -8.46 -16.27 -13.25
C GLY A 50 -6.97 -16.40 -12.87
N LEU A 51 -6.28 -15.30 -12.55
CA LEU A 51 -4.85 -15.37 -12.19
C LEU A 51 -4.64 -16.06 -10.85
N SER A 52 -3.53 -16.81 -10.76
CA SER A 52 -3.10 -17.45 -9.52
C SER A 52 -2.78 -16.42 -8.43
N ALA A 53 -2.92 -16.80 -7.16
CA ALA A 53 -2.63 -15.91 -6.05
C ALA A 53 -1.18 -15.36 -6.11
N ASN A 54 -0.23 -16.17 -6.57
CA ASN A 54 1.18 -15.76 -6.71
C ASN A 54 1.35 -14.69 -7.80
N ASP A 55 0.73 -14.89 -8.97
CA ASP A 55 0.84 -13.94 -10.09
C ASP A 55 0.17 -12.60 -9.73
N ARG A 56 -0.99 -12.67 -9.05
CA ARG A 56 -1.65 -11.48 -8.52
C ARG A 56 -0.76 -10.75 -7.53
N PHE A 57 -0.15 -11.47 -6.58
CA PHE A 57 0.74 -10.88 -5.59
C PHE A 57 1.90 -10.12 -6.24
N GLN A 58 2.59 -10.74 -7.21
CA GLN A 58 3.70 -10.09 -7.91
C GLN A 58 3.25 -8.82 -8.66
N LYS A 59 2.11 -8.87 -9.35
CA LYS A 59 1.54 -7.70 -10.05
C LYS A 59 1.17 -6.59 -9.07
N LEU A 60 0.48 -6.92 -7.99
CA LEU A 60 0.05 -5.96 -6.96
C LEU A 60 1.24 -5.31 -6.27
N ASN A 61 2.26 -6.07 -5.91
CA ASN A 61 3.47 -5.53 -5.28
C ASN A 61 4.22 -4.59 -6.23
N ARG A 62 4.37 -4.96 -7.51
CA ARG A 62 4.99 -4.08 -8.52
C ARG A 62 4.25 -2.74 -8.65
N VAL A 63 2.93 -2.78 -8.70
CA VAL A 63 2.08 -1.58 -8.78
C VAL A 63 2.22 -0.75 -7.49
N ALA A 64 2.17 -1.38 -6.32
CA ALA A 64 2.32 -0.72 -5.03
C ALA A 64 3.67 0.01 -4.90
N VAL A 65 4.77 -0.66 -5.26
CA VAL A 65 6.13 -0.07 -5.25
C VAL A 65 6.22 1.12 -6.19
N SER A 66 5.64 1.01 -7.39
CA SER A 66 5.63 2.10 -8.37
C SER A 66 4.88 3.33 -7.84
N GLN A 67 3.68 3.14 -7.27
CA GLN A 67 2.88 4.24 -6.73
C GLN A 67 3.52 4.87 -5.48
N MET A 68 4.15 4.07 -4.61
CA MET A 68 4.88 4.58 -3.45
C MET A 68 6.07 5.47 -3.84
N LYS A 69 6.82 5.10 -4.90
CA LYS A 69 7.93 5.92 -5.41
C LYS A 69 7.44 7.30 -5.87
N ILE A 70 6.37 7.32 -6.67
CA ILE A 70 5.75 8.57 -7.16
C ILE A 70 5.29 9.44 -5.98
N LEU A 71 4.73 8.83 -4.93
CA LEU A 71 4.30 9.56 -3.74
C LEU A 71 5.48 10.22 -3.01
N ILE A 72 6.60 9.50 -2.85
CA ILE A 72 7.81 10.01 -2.20
C ILE A 72 8.44 11.13 -3.02
N GLU A 73 8.55 10.95 -4.34
CA GLU A 73 9.07 11.96 -5.26
C GLU A 73 8.23 13.23 -5.22
N ASN A 74 6.90 13.11 -5.29
CA ASN A 74 5.99 14.25 -5.19
C ASN A 74 6.13 14.98 -3.84
N LYS A 75 6.17 14.26 -2.71
CA LYS A 75 6.38 14.88 -1.39
C LYS A 75 7.73 15.60 -1.31
N SER A 76 8.76 15.06 -1.94
CA SER A 76 10.09 15.69 -2.01
C SER A 76 10.06 16.98 -2.83
N ILE A 77 9.36 16.98 -3.96
CA ILE A 77 9.17 18.16 -4.82
C ILE A 77 8.38 19.26 -4.09
N GLU A 78 7.28 18.91 -3.41
CA GLU A 78 6.48 19.88 -2.65
C GLU A 78 7.30 20.53 -1.53
N LYS A 79 8.14 19.75 -0.83
CA LYS A 79 9.04 20.29 0.19
C LYS A 79 10.05 21.29 -0.39
N LEU A 80 10.57 21.05 -1.59
CA LEU A 80 11.47 22.00 -2.26
C LEU A 80 10.76 23.31 -2.64
N LYS A 81 9.48 23.26 -3.03
CA LYS A 81 8.69 24.47 -3.32
C LYS A 81 8.47 25.34 -2.08
N GLN A 82 8.33 24.74 -0.90
CA GLN A 82 8.13 25.43 0.38
C GLN A 82 9.40 26.11 0.93
N LEU A 83 10.57 25.79 0.39
CA LEU A 83 11.86 26.36 0.80
C LEU A 83 12.25 27.61 0.00
N LYS A 84 11.43 28.04 -0.97
CA LYS A 84 11.60 29.26 -1.76
C LYS A 84 10.58 30.31 -1.33
#